data_AF-A0A936NUA7-F1
#
_entry.id   AF-A0A936NUA7-F1
#
_cell.length_a   1.000
_cell.length_b   1.000
_cell.length_c   1.000
_cell.angle_alpha   90.00
_cell.angle_beta   90.00
_cell.angle_gamma   90.00
#
_symmetry.space_group_name_H-M   'P 1'
#
loop_
_entity.id
_entity.type
_entity.pdbx_description
1 polymer ?
#
loop_
_entity_poly.entity_id
_entity_poly.type
_entity_poly.pdbx_seq_one_letter_code
_entity_poly.pdbx_strand_id
1 'polypeptide(L)' 'MKDYVYPSIYFAYFYFLILLVGAIYFMVRSIKHGYWGSKSEEPKYRMLRDDDEPED' A
#
# COMPACT_ATOMS: atom_id res chain seq x y z
N MET A 1 7.40 -5.14 42.23
CA MET A 1 7.49 -5.09 40.75
C MET A 1 6.58 -3.95 40.31
N LYS A 2 7.15 -2.85 39.83
CA LYS A 2 6.34 -1.70 39.35
C LYS A 2 5.93 -1.99 37.93
N ASP A 3 4.63 -1.93 37.67
CA ASP A 3 3.96 -2.29 36.42
C ASP A 3 4.45 -1.49 35.20
N TYR A 4 5.59 -1.88 34.64
CA TYR A 4 6.08 -1.41 33.35
C TYR A 4 5.27 -1.95 32.16
N VAL A 5 4.31 -2.83 32.44
CA VAL A 5 3.38 -3.43 31.48
C VAL A 5 2.38 -2.38 30.98
N TYR A 6 1.96 -1.45 31.82
CA TYR A 6 0.94 -0.47 31.47
C TYR A 6 1.41 0.49 30.35
N PRO A 7 2.58 1.15 30.48
CA PRO A 7 3.07 2.06 29.45
C PRO A 7 3.38 1.36 28.11
N SER A 8 3.89 0.13 28.14
CA SER A 8 4.24 -0.61 26.93
C SER A 8 2.99 -1.04 26.15
N ILE A 9 1.92 -1.42 26.83
CA ILE A 9 0.63 -1.75 26.22
C ILE A 9 0.04 -0.52 25.52
N TYR A 10 0.01 0.65 26.17
CA TYR A 10 -0.50 1.86 25.52
C TYR A 10 0.34 2.29 24.32
N PHE A 11 1.67 2.15 24.41
CA PHE A 11 2.55 2.41 23.28
C PHE A 11 2.28 1.45 22.11
N ALA A 12 2.06 0.16 22.39
CA ALA A 12 1.72 -0.83 21.38
C ALA A 12 0.38 -0.50 20.68
N TYR A 13 -0.65 -0.08 21.43
CA TYR A 13 -1.92 0.37 20.84
C TYR A 13 -1.75 1.63 19.99
N PHE A 14 -0.95 2.59 20.45
CA PHE A 14 -0.66 3.79 19.68
C PHE A 14 0.10 3.48 18.38
N TYR A 15 1.12 2.63 18.47
CA TYR A 15 1.89 2.18 17.31
C TYR A 15 1.01 1.42 16.31
N PHE A 16 0.15 0.52 16.80
CA PHE A 16 -0.82 -0.17 15.98
C PHE A 16 -1.77 0.80 15.26
N LEU A 17 -2.24 1.84 15.95
CA LEU A 17 -3.08 2.88 15.35
C LEU A 17 -2.37 3.62 14.22
N ILE A 18 -1.08 3.97 14.39
CA ILE A 18 -0.28 4.59 13.32
C ILE A 18 -0.21 3.68 12.10
N LEU A 19 0.09 2.40 12.31
CA LEU A 19 0.16 1.42 11.23
C LEU A 19 -1.19 1.24 10.53
N LEU A 20 -2.29 1.17 11.29
CA LEU A 20 -3.64 1.05 10.76
C LEU A 20 -4.01 2.26 9.88
N VAL A 21 -3.74 3.48 10.36
CA VAL A 21 -4.00 4.71 9.61
C VAL A 21 -3.14 4.75 8.34
N GLY A 22 -1.87 4.38 8.44
CA GLY A 22 -0.98 4.27 7.28
C GLY A 22 -1.50 3.27 6.24
N ALA A 23 -1.90 2.08 6.68
CA ALA A 23 -2.45 1.05 5.81
C ALA A 23 -3.74 1.52 5.12
N ILE A 24 -4.67 2.13 5.85
CA ILE A 24 -5.90 2.69 5.27
C ILE A 24 -5.57 3.80 4.27
N TYR A 25 -4.64 4.71 4.61
CA TYR A 25 -4.22 5.77 3.70
C TYR A 25 -3.65 5.22 2.39
N PHE A 26 -2.73 4.26 2.47
CA PHE A 26 -2.15 3.62 1.28
C PHE A 26 -3.19 2.80 0.50
N MET A 27 -4.12 2.13 1.19
CA MET A 27 -5.20 1.38 0.56
C MET A 27 -6.19 2.30 -0.19
N VAL A 28 -6.61 3.40 0.42
CA VAL A 28 -7.46 4.39 -0.26
C VAL A 28 -6.70 5.03 -1.42
N ARG A 29 -5.39 5.30 -1.25
CA ARG A 29 -4.54 5.84 -2.31
C ARG A 29 -4.37 4.86 -3.47
N SER A 30 -4.21 3.56 -3.21
CA SER A 30 -4.05 2.53 -4.25
C SER A 30 -5.34 2.34 -5.04
N ILE A 31 -6.49 2.35 -4.36
CA ILE A 31 -7.81 2.33 -5.03
C ILE A 31 -7.98 3.57 -5.91
N LYS A 32 -7.67 4.77 -5.41
CA LYS A 32 -7.73 6.02 -6.20
C LYS A 32 -6.76 6.05 -7.39
N HIS A 33 -5.62 5.38 -7.29
CA HIS A 33 -4.66 5.27 -8.38
C HIS A 33 -5.05 4.23 -9.44
N GLY A 34 -6.21 3.58 -9.31
CA GLY A 34 -6.72 2.66 -10.32
C GLY A 34 -5.99 1.33 -10.38
N TYR A 35 -5.16 1.00 -9.38
CA TYR A 35 -4.47 -0.29 -9.28
C TYR A 35 -5.42 -1.49 -9.23
N TRP A 36 -6.69 -1.27 -8.86
CA TRP A 36 -7.72 -2.30 -8.72
C TRP A 36 -8.78 -2.27 -9.83
N GLY A 37 -8.70 -1.33 -10.78
CA GLY A 37 -9.62 -1.24 -11.92
C GLY A 37 -9.13 -2.05 -13.12
N SER A 38 -9.98 -2.31 -14.11
CA SER A 38 -9.61 -3.10 -15.32
C SER A 38 -8.49 -2.49 -16.17
N LYS A 39 -7.99 -1.30 -15.82
CA LYS A 39 -6.82 -0.64 -16.41
C LYS A 39 -5.51 -0.93 -15.66
N SER A 40 -5.53 -1.72 -14.58
CA SER A 40 -4.33 -2.11 -13.83
C SER A 40 -3.35 -2.94 -14.67
N GLU A 41 -3.83 -3.53 -15.75
CA GLU A 41 -3.04 -4.30 -16.71
C GLU A 41 -2.46 -3.43 -17.84
N GLU A 42 -2.92 -2.20 -18.03
CA GLU A 42 -2.40 -1.28 -19.06
C GLU A 42 -0.88 -1.04 -18.95
N PRO A 43 -0.26 -0.95 -17.76
CA PRO A 43 1.21 -0.87 -17.65
C PRO A 43 1.92 -2.12 -18.18
N LYS A 44 1.33 -3.30 -17.98
CA LYS A 44 1.87 -4.58 -18.47
C LYS A 44 1.72 -4.71 -19.99
N TYR A 45 0.57 -4.33 -20.52
CA TYR A 45 0.33 -4.32 -21.96
C TYR A 45 1.15 -3.26 -22.71
N ARG A 46 1.50 -2.16 -22.04
CA ARG A 46 2.45 -1.17 -22.58
C ARG A 46 3.84 -1.78 -22.76
N MET A 47 4.36 -2.45 -21.74
CA MET A 47 5.68 -3.10 -21.82
C MET A 47 5.75 -4.19 -22.91
N LEU A 48 4.69 -4.99 -23.06
CA LEU A 48 4.61 -5.98 -24.14
C LEU A 48 4.57 -5.35 -25.54
N ARG A 49 3.86 -4.23 -25.71
CA ARG A 49 3.83 -3.52 -26.99
C ARG A 49 5.16 -2.85 -27.34
N ASP A 50 5.84 -2.31 -26.33
CA ASP A 50 7.15 -1.69 -26.51
C ASP A 50 8.23 -2.75 -26.88
N ASP A 51 8.06 -4.02 -26.49
CA ASP A 51 8.93 -5.14 -26.89
C ASP A 51 8.55 -5.76 -28.26
N ASP A 52 7.27 -5.68 -28.67
CA ASP A 52 6.74 -6.27 -29.92
C ASP A 52 6.77 -5.31 -31.13
N GLU A 53 6.95 -4.00 -30.94
CA GLU A 53 7.15 -3.02 -32.03
C GLU A 53 8.64 -3.02 -32.44
N PRO A 54 9.02 -3.55 -33.63
CA PRO A 54 10.37 -3.37 -34.15
C PRO A 54 10.62 -1.88 -34.43
N GLU A 55 11.76 -1.36 -33.97
CA GLU A 55 12.28 -0.05 -34.40
C GLU A 55 12.47 -0.06 -35.93
N ASP A 56 11.55 0.59 -36.66
CA ASP A 56 11.73 0.97 -38.07
C ASP A 56 12.64 2.21 -38.21
#